data_AF-T2K102-F1
#
_entry.id   AF-T2K102-F1
#
_cell.length_a   1.000
_cell.length_b   1.000
_cell.length_c   1.000
_cell.angle_alpha   90.00
_cell.angle_beta   90.00
_cell.angle_gamma   90.00
#
_symmetry.space_group_name_H-M   'P 1'
#
loop_
_entity.id
_entity.type
_entity.pdbx_description
1 polymer ?
#
loop_
_entity_poly.entity_id
_entity_poly.type
_entity_poly.pdbx_seq_one_letter_code
_entity_poly.pdbx_strand_id
1 'polypeptide(L)'
;MIMARQLRQLQSSGKFHVQRFIVTSINWRKRKMKNKEKYLTNFSEAKRKEATQKYNIIKPFILGKQSLSSISKSKGIALSTLYRWNKLYKEQGLTGLIHNTRVDKGEHKLKQNIIDEIKRLALKNKRNSIATIHRKIANYCIENNFYKPSYKQVYSIIKAMPKSVIDFSHQGEKYYQNKYDLIQIRESSRPNEIWQADHTLLDIYILDQKGNINRPWLTIIMDDYSRAIAGYFISFDAPNAQNTALTLHQAIWNKNNTNWPVCGIPEKFYTDHGSDFTSHHMEQVAIDLKINLMFSKVGVPRGRGKIERFFQTVNQTFLEQLPGYINNNDTSSDLIDFQNFEEKLRYFLIEDYNQKEHSAIQSTPINRWNSNHFFPNMPSSLEQLDLLLLEIPK
;
A
#
# COMPACT_ATOMS: atom_id res chain seq x y z
N MET A 1 3.35 -11.84 -13.48
CA MET A 1 4.54 -12.45 -14.12
C MET A 1 4.47 -12.55 -15.65
N ILE A 2 3.41 -13.12 -16.26
CA ILE A 2 3.30 -13.28 -17.73
C ILE A 2 3.35 -11.94 -18.49
N MET A 3 2.70 -10.90 -17.97
CA MET A 3 2.71 -9.53 -18.52
C MET A 3 4.10 -8.88 -18.54
N ALA A 4 4.93 -9.12 -17.52
CA ALA A 4 6.26 -8.52 -17.41
C ALA A 4 7.29 -9.21 -18.31
N ARG A 5 7.08 -10.50 -18.61
CA ARG A 5 7.92 -11.26 -19.55
C ARG A 5 7.59 -10.92 -21.01
N GLN A 6 6.32 -10.65 -21.33
CA GLN A 6 5.90 -10.14 -22.65
C GLN A 6 6.38 -8.71 -22.91
N LEU A 7 6.46 -7.84 -21.89
CA LEU A 7 6.98 -6.47 -22.01
C LEU A 7 8.46 -6.42 -22.42
N ARG A 8 9.30 -7.35 -21.91
CA ARG A 8 10.73 -7.43 -22.28
C ARG A 8 10.97 -7.97 -23.69
N GLN A 9 10.13 -8.90 -24.15
CA GLN A 9 10.23 -9.47 -25.51
C GLN A 9 9.79 -8.48 -26.61
N LEU A 10 8.98 -7.47 -26.26
CA LEU A 10 8.45 -6.46 -27.20
C LEU A 10 9.32 -5.21 -27.31
N GLN A 11 10.26 -4.98 -26.37
CA GLN A 11 11.22 -3.89 -26.45
C GLN A 11 12.39 -4.19 -27.41
N SER A 12 12.72 -5.46 -27.65
CA SER A 12 13.85 -5.86 -28.50
C SER A 12 13.57 -5.81 -30.01
N SER A 13 12.32 -5.60 -30.45
CA SER A 13 11.95 -5.71 -31.87
C SER A 13 11.72 -4.37 -32.60
N GLY A 14 12.07 -3.22 -32.00
CA GLY A 14 12.25 -1.93 -32.69
C GLY A 14 11.04 -1.34 -33.44
N LYS A 15 9.89 -1.99 -33.43
CA LYS A 15 8.65 -1.55 -34.06
C LYS A 15 7.55 -1.80 -33.06
N PHE A 16 6.91 -0.77 -32.51
CA PHE A 16 5.44 -0.72 -32.46
C PHE A 16 4.87 0.60 -31.91
N HIS A 17 3.86 1.08 -32.63
CA HIS A 17 2.87 2.08 -32.23
C HIS A 17 2.12 1.67 -30.94
N VAL A 18 2.26 2.54 -29.93
CA VAL A 18 1.54 2.54 -28.65
C VAL A 18 0.01 2.41 -28.80
N GLN A 19 -0.55 2.83 -29.94
CA GLN A 19 -1.99 2.73 -30.24
C GLN A 19 -2.51 1.30 -30.40
N ARG A 20 -1.73 0.34 -30.92
CA ARG A 20 -2.25 -1.01 -31.22
C ARG A 20 -2.33 -1.92 -29.99
N PHE A 21 -1.42 -1.72 -29.02
CA PHE A 21 -1.33 -2.50 -27.77
C PHE A 21 -2.38 -2.11 -26.72
N ILE A 22 -2.71 -0.82 -26.66
CA ILE A 22 -3.79 -0.30 -25.80
C ILE A 22 -5.16 -0.80 -26.31
N VAL A 23 -5.36 -0.87 -27.63
CA VAL A 23 -6.61 -1.34 -28.23
C VAL A 23 -6.82 -2.86 -28.04
N THR A 24 -5.79 -3.70 -28.18
CA THR A 24 -5.91 -5.15 -27.96
C THR A 24 -6.08 -5.52 -26.48
N SER A 25 -5.42 -4.82 -25.55
CA SER A 25 -5.58 -5.06 -24.10
C SER A 25 -6.95 -4.59 -23.56
N ILE A 26 -7.49 -3.49 -24.09
CA ILE A 26 -8.87 -3.04 -23.81
C ILE A 26 -9.90 -4.01 -24.40
N ASN A 27 -9.69 -4.51 -25.62
CA ASN A 27 -10.59 -5.48 -26.24
C ASN A 27 -10.54 -6.87 -25.59
N TRP A 28 -9.39 -7.30 -25.07
CA TRP A 28 -9.27 -8.54 -24.30
C TRP A 28 -9.98 -8.45 -22.95
N ARG A 29 -9.87 -7.31 -22.23
CA ARG A 29 -10.67 -7.05 -21.02
C ARG A 29 -12.17 -6.98 -21.32
N LYS A 30 -12.59 -6.33 -22.42
CA LYS A 30 -14.00 -6.29 -22.86
C LYS A 30 -14.54 -7.69 -23.23
N ARG A 31 -13.74 -8.56 -23.87
CA ARG A 31 -14.12 -9.96 -24.18
C ARG A 31 -14.20 -10.84 -22.92
N LYS A 32 -13.30 -10.67 -21.94
CA LYS A 32 -13.35 -11.42 -20.66
C LYS A 32 -14.48 -10.98 -19.73
N MET A 33 -14.94 -9.72 -19.84
CA MET A 33 -16.06 -9.16 -19.07
C MET A 33 -17.43 -9.63 -19.60
N LYS A 34 -17.57 -9.83 -20.91
CA LYS A 34 -18.84 -10.27 -21.55
C LYS A 34 -19.38 -11.62 -21.04
N ASN A 35 -18.57 -12.46 -20.39
CA ASN A 35 -18.98 -13.75 -19.84
C ASN A 35 -19.03 -13.82 -18.30
N LYS A 36 -18.73 -12.71 -17.59
CA LYS A 36 -18.75 -12.68 -16.11
C LYS A 36 -20.07 -12.16 -15.51
N GLU A 37 -20.97 -11.59 -16.31
CA GLU A 37 -22.20 -10.93 -15.81
C GLU A 37 -23.29 -11.88 -15.29
N LYS A 38 -23.08 -13.21 -15.31
CA LYS A 38 -24.11 -14.19 -14.95
C LYS A 38 -24.16 -14.61 -13.48
N TYR A 39 -23.17 -14.27 -12.66
CA TYR A 39 -23.11 -14.73 -11.26
C TYR A 39 -23.61 -13.67 -10.28
N LEU A 40 -24.50 -14.08 -9.36
CA LEU A 40 -25.11 -13.22 -8.33
C LEU A 40 -24.05 -12.50 -7.46
N THR A 41 -22.92 -13.14 -7.22
CA THR A 41 -21.78 -12.64 -6.42
C THR A 41 -21.08 -11.42 -7.02
N ASN A 42 -21.31 -11.12 -8.30
CA ASN A 42 -20.72 -9.97 -8.96
C ASN A 42 -21.53 -8.66 -8.77
N PHE A 43 -22.67 -8.71 -8.07
CA PHE A 43 -23.50 -7.56 -7.79
C PHE A 43 -23.36 -7.09 -6.33
N SER A 44 -23.50 -5.79 -6.10
CA SER A 44 -23.45 -5.21 -4.75
C SER A 44 -24.51 -5.84 -3.83
N GLU A 45 -24.24 -5.87 -2.53
CA GLU A 45 -25.14 -6.44 -1.53
C GLU A 45 -26.53 -5.81 -1.54
N ALA A 46 -26.61 -4.48 -1.71
CA ALA A 46 -27.88 -3.76 -1.87
C ALA A 46 -28.71 -4.28 -3.05
N LYS A 47 -28.07 -4.51 -4.22
CA LYS A 47 -28.75 -5.04 -5.41
C LYS A 47 -29.18 -6.48 -5.24
N ARG A 48 -28.37 -7.29 -4.56
CA ARG A 48 -28.72 -8.68 -4.20
C ARG A 48 -29.94 -8.71 -3.28
N LYS A 49 -30.00 -7.82 -2.28
CA LYS A 49 -31.12 -7.70 -1.34
C LYS A 49 -32.42 -7.31 -2.03
N GLU A 50 -32.37 -6.34 -2.97
CA GLU A 50 -33.54 -5.94 -3.77
C GLU A 50 -34.07 -7.09 -4.64
N ALA A 51 -33.18 -7.86 -5.28
CA ALA A 51 -33.58 -9.03 -6.06
C ALA A 51 -34.22 -10.12 -5.20
N THR A 52 -33.69 -10.37 -4.00
CA THR A 52 -34.28 -11.30 -3.02
C THR A 52 -35.67 -10.85 -2.57
N GLN A 53 -35.88 -9.55 -2.35
CA GLN A 53 -37.21 -9.01 -2.02
C GLN A 53 -38.23 -9.26 -3.14
N LYS A 54 -37.85 -9.02 -4.40
CA LYS A 54 -38.70 -9.32 -5.56
C LYS A 54 -39.01 -10.80 -5.68
N TYR A 55 -38.03 -11.68 -5.45
CA TYR A 55 -38.23 -13.12 -5.43
C TYR A 55 -39.23 -13.54 -4.35
N ASN A 56 -39.11 -13.01 -3.13
CA ASN A 56 -40.04 -13.33 -2.03
C ASN A 56 -41.49 -12.95 -2.36
N ILE A 57 -41.72 -11.92 -3.18
CA ILE A 57 -43.05 -11.53 -3.65
C ILE A 57 -43.65 -12.56 -4.62
N ILE A 58 -42.85 -13.10 -5.55
CA ILE A 58 -43.32 -14.08 -6.55
C ILE A 58 -43.23 -15.54 -6.07
N LYS A 59 -42.49 -15.81 -4.98
CA LYS A 59 -42.29 -17.14 -4.39
C LYS A 59 -43.59 -17.91 -4.13
N PRO A 60 -44.67 -17.31 -3.57
CA PRO A 60 -45.93 -18.04 -3.37
C PRO A 60 -46.56 -18.56 -4.66
N PHE A 61 -46.39 -17.85 -5.79
CA PHE A 61 -46.85 -18.31 -7.09
C PHE A 61 -45.97 -19.41 -7.66
N ILE A 62 -44.65 -19.30 -7.52
CA ILE A 62 -43.70 -20.34 -7.96
C ILE A 62 -43.97 -21.67 -7.24
N LEU A 63 -44.33 -21.62 -5.95
CA LEU A 63 -44.67 -22.79 -5.14
C LEU A 63 -46.11 -23.29 -5.35
N GLY A 64 -46.86 -22.71 -6.30
CA GLY A 64 -48.25 -23.09 -6.59
C GLY A 64 -49.28 -22.73 -5.51
N LYS A 65 -48.89 -21.91 -4.51
CA LYS A 65 -49.74 -21.58 -3.36
C LYS A 65 -50.71 -20.42 -3.60
N GLN A 66 -50.41 -19.53 -4.54
CA GLN A 66 -51.25 -18.36 -4.85
C GLN A 66 -51.16 -18.01 -6.34
N SER A 67 -52.21 -17.43 -6.92
CA SER A 67 -52.17 -16.88 -8.28
C SER A 67 -51.44 -15.52 -8.32
N LEU A 68 -50.84 -15.16 -9.46
CA LEU A 68 -50.26 -13.81 -9.64
C LEU A 68 -51.30 -12.69 -9.53
N SER A 69 -52.58 -12.99 -9.81
CA SER A 69 -53.70 -12.05 -9.63
C SER A 69 -53.96 -11.73 -8.15
N SER A 70 -53.90 -12.75 -7.29
CA SER A 70 -54.01 -12.59 -5.83
C SER A 70 -52.82 -11.82 -5.24
N ILE A 71 -51.61 -12.07 -5.74
CA ILE A 71 -50.39 -11.34 -5.32
C ILE A 71 -50.44 -9.88 -5.78
N SER A 72 -50.92 -9.62 -7.00
CA SER A 72 -51.09 -8.26 -7.54
C SER A 72 -52.00 -7.41 -6.67
N LYS A 73 -53.18 -7.94 -6.28
CA LYS A 73 -54.14 -7.26 -5.42
C LYS A 73 -53.62 -7.02 -4.00
N SER A 74 -52.94 -8.00 -3.41
CA SER A 74 -52.45 -7.90 -2.02
C SER A 74 -51.21 -7.01 -1.85
N LYS A 75 -50.37 -6.89 -2.89
CA LYS A 75 -49.12 -6.11 -2.83
C LYS A 75 -49.14 -4.80 -3.62
N GLY A 76 -50.23 -4.51 -4.34
CA GLY A 76 -50.36 -3.29 -5.15
C GLY A 76 -49.39 -3.24 -6.34
N ILE A 77 -48.94 -4.39 -6.85
CA ILE A 77 -47.99 -4.48 -7.97
C ILE A 77 -48.75 -4.87 -9.24
N ALA A 78 -48.51 -4.17 -10.34
CA ALA A 78 -49.15 -4.47 -11.62
C ALA A 78 -48.90 -5.93 -12.06
N LEU A 79 -49.96 -6.60 -12.53
CA LEU A 79 -49.94 -7.99 -12.97
C LEU A 79 -48.85 -8.26 -14.02
N SER A 80 -48.68 -7.34 -14.98
CA SER A 80 -47.66 -7.39 -16.04
C SER A 80 -46.23 -7.41 -15.48
N THR A 81 -45.98 -6.67 -14.40
CA THR A 81 -44.68 -6.65 -13.70
C THR A 81 -44.39 -7.98 -13.03
N LEU A 82 -45.40 -8.59 -12.39
CA LEU A 82 -45.25 -9.89 -11.74
C LEU A 82 -45.01 -11.02 -12.76
N TYR A 83 -45.72 -11.01 -13.90
CA TYR A 83 -45.46 -11.93 -15.01
C TYR A 83 -44.04 -11.77 -15.55
N ARG A 84 -43.58 -10.53 -15.73
CA ARG A 84 -42.21 -10.22 -16.18
C ARG A 84 -41.16 -10.74 -15.19
N TRP A 85 -41.36 -10.54 -13.88
CA TRP A 85 -40.44 -11.04 -12.86
C TRP A 85 -40.40 -12.57 -12.83
N ASN A 86 -41.55 -13.24 -12.89
CA ASN A 86 -41.61 -14.69 -12.95
C ASN A 86 -40.89 -15.25 -14.20
N LYS A 87 -41.08 -14.63 -15.37
CA LYS A 87 -40.37 -15.01 -16.59
C LYS A 87 -38.85 -14.85 -16.44
N LEU A 88 -38.39 -13.68 -15.99
CA LEU A 88 -36.95 -13.40 -15.81
C LEU A 88 -36.31 -14.32 -14.77
N TYR A 89 -37.03 -14.64 -13.69
CA TYR A 89 -36.56 -15.59 -12.68
C TYR A 89 -36.46 -17.01 -13.23
N LYS A 90 -37.43 -17.49 -14.02
CA LYS A 90 -37.36 -18.82 -14.65
C LYS A 90 -36.18 -18.95 -15.61
N GLU A 91 -35.87 -17.89 -16.35
CA GLU A 91 -34.81 -17.90 -17.36
C GLU A 91 -33.40 -17.68 -16.77
N GLN A 92 -33.28 -16.87 -15.71
CA GLN A 92 -31.98 -16.35 -15.24
C GLN A 92 -31.78 -16.47 -13.71
N GLY A 93 -32.75 -16.99 -12.97
CA GLY A 93 -32.71 -17.05 -11.51
C GLY A 93 -32.75 -15.66 -10.86
N LEU A 94 -32.10 -15.50 -9.70
CA LEU A 94 -32.09 -14.24 -8.95
C LEU A 94 -31.44 -13.08 -9.72
N THR A 95 -30.51 -13.34 -10.64
CA THR A 95 -29.83 -12.29 -11.40
C THR A 95 -30.78 -11.58 -12.38
N GLY A 96 -31.79 -12.28 -12.89
CA GLY A 96 -32.82 -11.71 -13.76
C GLY A 96 -33.75 -10.70 -13.05
N LEU A 97 -33.79 -10.69 -11.72
CA LEU A 97 -34.59 -9.76 -10.92
C LEU A 97 -33.84 -8.46 -10.54
N ILE A 98 -32.54 -8.39 -10.85
CA ILE A 98 -31.71 -7.21 -10.64
C ILE A 98 -32.04 -6.15 -11.70
N HIS A 99 -32.22 -4.89 -11.29
CA HIS A 99 -32.46 -3.80 -12.23
C HIS A 99 -31.15 -3.42 -12.95
N ASN A 100 -31.07 -3.72 -14.26
CA ASN A 100 -29.98 -3.26 -15.10
C ASN A 100 -30.17 -1.78 -15.45
N THR A 101 -29.26 -0.93 -14.98
CA THR A 101 -29.13 0.43 -15.51
C THR A 101 -28.72 0.37 -16.98
N ARG A 102 -29.36 1.21 -17.80
CA ARG A 102 -29.11 1.39 -19.24
C ARG A 102 -27.62 1.42 -19.61
N VAL A 103 -27.25 0.65 -20.65
CA VAL A 103 -25.87 0.42 -21.13
C VAL A 103 -25.25 1.67 -21.76
N ASP A 104 -26.09 2.58 -22.25
CA ASP A 104 -25.77 3.83 -22.94
C ASP A 104 -25.47 5.02 -22.01
N LYS A 105 -25.46 4.80 -20.69
CA LYS A 105 -25.15 5.86 -19.71
C LYS A 105 -23.64 6.16 -19.70
N GLY A 106 -23.21 7.01 -20.64
CA GLY A 106 -21.84 7.52 -20.71
C GLY A 106 -21.19 7.50 -22.10
N GLU A 107 -21.87 7.05 -23.16
CA GLU A 107 -21.33 7.15 -24.51
C GLU A 107 -21.48 8.58 -25.05
N HIS A 108 -20.35 9.23 -25.33
CA HIS A 108 -20.32 10.53 -25.97
C HIS A 108 -20.68 10.35 -27.46
N LYS A 109 -21.79 10.95 -27.93
CA LYS A 109 -22.20 11.01 -29.37
C LYS A 109 -21.23 11.82 -30.27
N LEU A 110 -19.99 12.03 -29.84
CA LEU A 110 -18.98 12.82 -30.55
C LEU A 110 -18.03 11.89 -31.28
N LYS A 111 -17.60 12.29 -32.48
CA LYS A 111 -16.56 11.56 -33.23
C LYS A 111 -15.28 11.50 -32.38
N GLN A 112 -14.57 10.37 -32.45
CA GLN A 112 -13.40 10.09 -31.61
C GLN A 112 -12.28 11.13 -31.78
N ASN A 113 -12.08 11.63 -33.00
CA ASN A 113 -11.12 12.68 -33.31
C ASN A 113 -11.38 13.99 -32.53
N ILE A 114 -12.65 14.38 -32.35
CA ILE A 114 -13.02 15.57 -31.58
C ILE A 114 -12.74 15.34 -30.08
N ILE A 115 -13.01 14.13 -29.58
CA ILE A 115 -12.73 13.75 -28.18
C ILE A 115 -11.23 13.79 -27.91
N ASP A 116 -10.41 13.28 -28.83
CA ASP A 116 -8.95 13.26 -28.68
C ASP A 116 -8.36 14.67 -28.73
N GLU A 117 -8.89 15.55 -29.58
CA GLU A 117 -8.47 16.96 -29.63
C GLU A 117 -8.87 17.73 -28.35
N ILE A 118 -10.05 17.46 -27.80
CA ILE A 118 -10.47 18.01 -26.49
C ILE A 118 -9.46 17.60 -25.39
N LYS A 119 -9.09 16.31 -25.33
CA LYS A 119 -8.13 15.81 -24.34
C LYS A 119 -6.76 16.43 -24.55
N ARG A 120 -6.30 16.55 -25.80
CA ARG A 120 -5.01 17.17 -26.14
C ARG A 120 -4.92 18.61 -25.64
N LEU A 121 -5.96 19.42 -25.90
CA LEU A 121 -6.02 20.80 -25.44
C LEU A 121 -6.11 20.93 -23.91
N ALA A 122 -6.81 19.99 -23.26
CA ALA A 122 -6.90 19.92 -21.81
C ALA A 122 -5.55 19.59 -21.16
N LEU A 123 -4.74 18.70 -21.75
CA LEU A 123 -3.44 18.30 -21.21
C LEU A 123 -2.34 19.34 -21.46
N LYS A 124 -2.37 20.02 -22.62
CA LYS A 124 -1.29 20.92 -23.05
C LYS A 124 -1.22 22.24 -22.27
N ASN A 125 -2.35 22.82 -21.85
CA ASN A 125 -2.37 24.19 -21.32
C ASN A 125 -3.00 24.29 -19.91
N LYS A 126 -2.14 24.42 -18.89
CA LYS A 126 -2.52 24.64 -17.48
C LYS A 126 -3.41 25.87 -17.23
N ARG A 127 -3.41 26.86 -18.12
CA ARG A 127 -4.14 28.15 -17.98
C ARG A 127 -5.46 28.23 -18.76
N ASN A 128 -5.78 27.24 -19.60
CA ASN A 128 -7.00 27.33 -20.39
C ASN A 128 -8.19 26.93 -19.52
N SER A 129 -9.09 27.88 -19.24
CA SER A 129 -10.41 27.55 -18.71
C SER A 129 -11.15 26.62 -19.66
N ILE A 130 -12.08 25.82 -19.14
CA ILE A 130 -12.92 24.92 -19.96
C ILE A 130 -13.67 25.70 -21.04
N ALA A 131 -14.07 26.95 -20.76
CA ALA A 131 -14.67 27.85 -21.75
C ALA A 131 -13.71 28.22 -22.90
N THR A 132 -12.42 28.40 -22.60
CA THR A 132 -11.40 28.63 -23.63
C THR A 132 -11.14 27.38 -24.46
N ILE A 133 -11.14 26.19 -23.85
CA ILE A 133 -11.03 24.92 -24.58
C ILE A 133 -12.24 24.73 -25.51
N HIS A 134 -13.45 25.02 -25.03
CA HIS A 134 -14.66 24.96 -25.84
C HIS A 134 -14.62 25.90 -27.06
N ARG A 135 -14.17 27.15 -26.89
CA ARG A 135 -13.98 28.09 -28.01
C ARG A 135 -13.00 27.56 -29.06
N LYS A 136 -11.85 27.03 -28.63
CA LYS A 136 -10.84 26.46 -29.54
C LYS A 136 -11.36 25.25 -30.31
N ILE A 137 -12.10 24.37 -29.63
CA ILE A 137 -12.73 23.20 -30.27
C ILE A 137 -13.84 23.60 -31.23
N ALA A 138 -14.59 24.66 -30.92
CA ALA A 138 -15.59 25.19 -31.83
C ALA A 138 -14.96 25.66 -33.14
N ASN A 139 -13.86 26.41 -33.08
CA ASN A 139 -13.12 26.86 -34.27
C ASN A 139 -12.53 25.69 -35.05
N TYR A 140 -11.89 24.74 -34.37
CA TYR A 140 -11.39 23.51 -34.99
C TYR A 140 -12.49 22.72 -35.71
N CYS A 141 -13.69 22.63 -35.13
CA CYS A 141 -14.82 21.95 -35.77
C CYS A 141 -15.32 22.72 -37.01
N ILE A 142 -15.30 24.05 -37.00
CA ILE A 142 -15.67 24.88 -38.16
C ILE A 142 -14.68 24.66 -39.31
N GLU A 143 -13.37 24.74 -39.02
CA GLU A 143 -12.30 24.56 -40.01
C GLU A 143 -12.30 23.16 -40.65
N ASN A 144 -12.77 22.15 -39.91
CA ASN A 144 -12.77 20.75 -40.35
C ASN A 144 -14.17 20.21 -40.69
N ASN A 145 -15.17 21.08 -40.85
CA ASN A 145 -16.56 20.71 -41.18
C ASN A 145 -17.18 19.63 -40.24
N PHE A 146 -16.94 19.76 -38.94
CA PHE A 146 -17.54 18.91 -37.91
C PHE A 146 -18.65 19.60 -37.13
N TYR A 147 -19.58 18.80 -36.59
CA TYR A 147 -20.62 19.32 -35.71
C TYR A 147 -20.01 19.84 -34.41
N LYS A 148 -20.32 21.10 -34.07
CA LYS A 148 -19.79 21.79 -32.90
C LYS A 148 -20.29 21.13 -31.60
N PRO A 149 -19.40 20.67 -30.71
CA PRO A 149 -19.81 20.17 -29.40
C PRO A 149 -20.36 21.30 -28.53
N SER A 150 -21.36 20.97 -27.71
CA SER A 150 -21.83 21.87 -26.66
C SER A 150 -20.80 21.99 -25.53
N TYR A 151 -20.86 23.11 -24.80
CA TYR A 151 -20.02 23.32 -23.62
C TYR A 151 -20.15 22.15 -22.62
N LYS A 152 -21.37 21.66 -22.40
CA LYS A 152 -21.66 20.54 -21.48
C LYS A 152 -20.98 19.24 -21.92
N GLN A 153 -20.86 18.99 -23.22
CA GLN A 153 -20.15 17.82 -23.75
C GLN A 153 -18.65 17.93 -23.50
N VAL A 154 -18.04 19.09 -23.81
CA VAL A 154 -16.61 19.34 -23.53
C VAL A 154 -16.32 19.25 -22.03
N TYR A 155 -17.15 19.88 -21.20
CA TYR A 155 -17.05 19.82 -19.74
C TYR A 155 -17.13 18.38 -19.22
N SER A 156 -18.09 17.59 -19.71
CA SER A 156 -18.25 16.20 -19.28
C SER A 156 -17.06 15.33 -19.68
N ILE A 157 -16.47 15.56 -20.86
CA ILE A 157 -15.28 14.82 -21.33
C ILE A 157 -14.08 15.15 -20.44
N ILE A 158 -13.83 16.43 -20.16
CA ILE A 158 -12.71 16.86 -19.32
C ILE A 158 -12.89 16.37 -17.87
N LYS A 159 -14.11 16.45 -17.33
CA LYS A 159 -14.41 15.98 -15.98
C LYS A 159 -14.32 14.46 -15.84
N ALA A 160 -14.53 13.71 -16.92
CA ALA A 160 -14.37 12.27 -16.95
C ALA A 160 -12.89 11.83 -17.08
N MET A 161 -11.97 12.73 -17.40
CA MET A 161 -10.54 12.41 -17.42
C MET A 161 -10.04 12.18 -15.99
N PRO A 162 -9.19 11.16 -15.75
CA PRO A 162 -8.58 10.96 -14.45
C PRO A 162 -7.77 12.20 -14.03
N LYS A 163 -8.05 12.72 -12.83
CA LYS A 163 -7.35 13.88 -12.28
C LYS A 163 -5.83 13.68 -12.24
N SER A 164 -5.39 12.44 -12.02
CA SER A 164 -3.99 12.04 -12.03
C SER A 164 -3.30 12.33 -13.37
N VAL A 165 -3.95 12.04 -14.50
CA VAL A 165 -3.41 12.29 -15.84
C VAL A 165 -3.31 13.79 -16.14
N ILE A 166 -4.30 14.57 -15.69
CA ILE A 166 -4.29 16.04 -15.81
C ILE A 166 -3.15 16.63 -14.99
N ASP A 167 -3.02 16.20 -13.73
CA ASP A 167 -1.99 16.70 -12.82
C ASP A 167 -0.58 16.31 -13.28
N PHE A 168 -0.37 15.10 -13.82
CA PHE A 168 0.89 14.70 -14.48
C PHE A 168 1.27 15.67 -15.60
N SER A 169 0.31 15.95 -16.48
CA SER A 169 0.54 16.80 -17.63
C SER A 169 0.79 18.27 -17.26
N HIS A 170 0.26 18.75 -16.14
CA HIS A 170 0.36 20.16 -15.74
C HIS A 170 1.48 20.47 -14.75
N GLN A 171 1.84 19.51 -13.89
CA GLN A 171 2.78 19.71 -12.80
C GLN A 171 4.01 18.81 -12.92
N GLY A 172 4.05 17.95 -13.94
CA GLY A 172 5.15 17.06 -14.24
C GLY A 172 5.18 15.81 -13.36
N GLU A 173 6.17 14.97 -13.68
CA GLU A 173 6.35 13.65 -13.08
C GLU A 173 6.59 13.72 -11.57
N LYS A 174 7.36 14.69 -11.06
CA LYS A 174 7.66 14.82 -9.62
C LYS A 174 6.40 15.08 -8.76
N TYR A 175 5.51 15.96 -9.21
CA TYR A 175 4.24 16.25 -8.52
C TYR A 175 3.29 15.05 -8.61
N TYR A 176 3.23 14.42 -9.78
CA TYR A 176 2.44 13.21 -9.97
C TYR A 176 2.92 12.09 -9.06
N GLN A 177 4.23 11.87 -8.99
CA GLN A 177 4.81 10.84 -8.15
C GLN A 177 4.50 11.08 -6.67
N ASN A 178 4.60 12.33 -6.21
CA ASN A 178 4.30 12.69 -4.82
C ASN A 178 2.81 12.56 -4.46
N LYS A 179 1.90 12.81 -5.41
CA LYS A 179 0.45 12.86 -5.16
C LYS A 179 -0.31 11.59 -5.55
N TYR A 180 0.18 10.88 -6.56
CA TYR A 180 -0.51 9.77 -7.23
C TYR A 180 0.32 8.48 -7.35
N ASP A 181 1.67 8.53 -7.47
CA ASP A 181 2.50 7.32 -7.28
C ASP A 181 2.66 6.99 -5.79
N LEU A 182 1.52 6.85 -5.14
CA LEU A 182 1.31 6.29 -3.82
C LEU A 182 1.84 4.84 -3.79
N ILE A 183 3.16 4.68 -3.73
CA ILE A 183 3.76 3.90 -2.66
C ILE A 183 3.82 4.90 -1.49
N GLN A 184 2.70 5.30 -0.88
CA GLN A 184 2.21 4.52 0.25
C GLN A 184 2.90 3.17 0.31
N ILE A 185 4.00 3.10 1.07
CA ILE A 185 3.98 2.10 2.14
C ILE A 185 2.64 2.38 2.81
N ARG A 186 1.58 1.68 2.36
CA ARG A 186 0.31 1.70 3.08
C ARG A 186 0.73 1.37 4.49
N GLU A 187 0.22 2.10 5.47
CA GLU A 187 0.33 1.63 6.84
C GLU A 187 0.06 0.15 6.80
N SER A 188 1.06 -0.63 7.23
CA SER A 188 0.98 -2.07 7.20
C SER A 188 -0.35 -2.45 7.81
N SER A 189 -1.08 -3.35 7.18
CA SER A 189 -2.45 -3.66 7.60
C SER A 189 -2.49 -4.54 8.85
N ARG A 190 -1.36 -5.17 9.15
CA ARG A 190 -1.17 -6.13 10.24
C ARG A 190 0.29 -6.16 10.69
N PRO A 191 0.57 -6.72 11.88
CA PRO A 191 1.91 -7.02 12.34
C PRO A 191 2.69 -7.89 11.35
N ASN A 192 4.02 -7.71 11.29
CA ASN A 192 4.98 -8.44 10.47
C ASN A 192 4.76 -8.33 8.95
N GLU A 193 3.87 -7.46 8.47
CA GLU A 193 3.76 -7.21 7.02
C GLU A 193 4.99 -6.47 6.50
N ILE A 194 5.46 -5.45 7.24
CA ILE A 194 6.62 -4.66 6.86
C ILE A 194 7.42 -4.33 8.13
N TRP A 195 8.70 -4.70 8.12
CA TRP A 195 9.66 -4.23 9.10
C TRP A 195 10.58 -3.17 8.46
N GLN A 196 10.88 -2.11 9.20
CA GLN A 196 11.82 -1.07 8.79
C GLN A 196 13.09 -1.20 9.60
N ALA A 197 14.25 -1.15 8.94
CA ALA A 197 15.56 -1.15 9.58
C ALA A 197 16.30 0.14 9.26
N ASP A 198 16.99 0.67 10.27
CA ASP A 198 17.79 1.87 10.14
C ASP A 198 18.88 1.95 11.22
N HIS A 199 19.91 2.73 10.95
CA HIS A 199 21.05 2.94 11.84
C HIS A 199 21.29 4.42 12.09
N THR A 200 21.66 4.78 13.32
CA THR A 200 22.08 6.15 13.64
C THR A 200 23.28 6.13 14.57
N LEU A 201 24.18 7.10 14.40
CA LEU A 201 25.20 7.40 15.41
C LEU A 201 24.49 8.14 16.54
N LEU A 202 24.56 7.63 17.77
CA LEU A 202 23.86 8.22 18.90
C LEU A 202 24.56 9.50 19.37
N ASP A 203 23.77 10.49 19.80
CA ASP A 203 24.26 11.79 20.28
C ASP A 203 24.71 11.74 21.75
N ILE A 204 25.45 10.70 22.12
CA ILE A 204 25.96 10.46 23.47
C ILE A 204 27.40 9.92 23.46
N TYR A 205 28.23 10.42 24.36
CA TYR A 205 29.55 9.90 24.68
C TYR A 205 29.46 8.89 25.83
N ILE A 206 30.04 7.70 25.65
CA ILE A 206 30.11 6.66 26.67
C ILE A 206 31.52 6.07 26.72
N LEU A 207 31.85 5.40 27.82
CA LEU A 207 33.13 4.71 27.97
C LEU A 207 33.04 3.31 27.34
N ASP A 208 33.96 3.01 26.43
CA ASP A 208 34.13 1.65 25.89
C ASP A 208 34.71 0.70 26.96
N GLN A 209 34.84 -0.59 26.63
CA GLN A 209 35.39 -1.61 27.54
C GLN A 209 36.84 -1.34 27.97
N LYS A 210 37.57 -0.46 27.26
CA LYS A 210 38.94 -0.06 27.55
C LYS A 210 39.01 1.30 28.26
N GLY A 211 37.87 1.95 28.51
CA GLY A 211 37.78 3.28 29.12
C GLY A 211 37.96 4.44 28.15
N ASN A 212 37.96 4.23 26.83
CA ASN A 212 37.99 5.32 25.86
C ASN A 212 36.60 5.91 25.65
N ILE A 213 36.55 7.22 25.45
CA ILE A 213 35.31 7.95 25.18
C ILE A 213 34.94 7.78 23.70
N ASN A 214 33.81 7.14 23.42
CA ASN A 214 33.32 6.91 22.07
C ASN A 214 31.81 7.13 21.97
N ARG A 215 31.34 7.29 20.73
CA ARG A 215 29.90 7.37 20.42
C ARG A 215 29.44 6.06 19.78
N PRO A 216 28.39 5.41 20.29
CA PRO A 216 27.92 4.15 19.74
C PRO A 216 26.95 4.37 18.57
N TRP A 217 26.99 3.46 17.62
CA TRP A 217 25.98 3.26 16.59
C TRP A 217 24.85 2.37 17.10
N LEU A 218 23.60 2.80 16.85
CA LEU A 218 22.41 2.03 17.15
C LEU A 218 21.72 1.60 15.87
N THR A 219 21.52 0.29 15.73
CA THR A 219 20.71 -0.36 14.69
C THR A 219 19.37 -0.73 15.27
N ILE A 220 18.27 -0.42 14.57
CA ILE A 220 16.90 -0.71 15.03
C ILE A 220 16.12 -1.38 13.92
N ILE A 221 15.35 -2.40 14.28
CA ILE A 221 14.31 -2.99 13.44
C ILE A 221 12.96 -2.73 14.11
N MET A 222 12.06 -2.08 13.38
CA MET A 222 10.74 -1.66 13.83
C MET A 222 9.64 -2.30 12.97
N ASP A 223 8.58 -2.80 13.61
CA ASP A 223 7.34 -3.17 12.91
C ASP A 223 6.56 -1.92 12.46
N ASP A 224 6.28 -1.81 11.16
CA ASP A 224 5.64 -0.63 10.58
C ASP A 224 4.19 -0.43 11.05
N TYR A 225 3.46 -1.52 11.32
CA TYR A 225 2.05 -1.45 11.72
C TYR A 225 1.87 -1.02 13.17
N SER A 226 2.60 -1.67 14.07
CA SER A 226 2.48 -1.47 15.51
C SER A 226 3.42 -0.41 16.05
N ARG A 227 4.49 -0.08 15.31
CA ARG A 227 5.64 0.71 15.77
C ARG A 227 6.46 0.02 16.86
N ALA A 228 6.25 -1.27 17.11
CA ALA A 228 7.00 -1.99 18.13
C ALA A 228 8.43 -2.23 17.64
N ILE A 229 9.39 -2.07 18.54
CA ILE A 229 10.79 -2.42 18.27
C ILE A 229 10.89 -3.95 18.30
N ALA A 230 11.27 -4.54 17.17
CA ALA A 230 11.43 -5.97 17.01
C ALA A 230 12.84 -6.43 17.37
N GLY A 231 13.86 -5.64 17.04
CA GLY A 231 15.27 -5.94 17.33
C GLY A 231 16.09 -4.68 17.41
N TYR A 232 17.21 -4.74 18.13
CA TYR A 232 18.20 -3.67 18.18
C TYR A 232 19.62 -4.24 18.31
N PHE A 233 20.60 -3.48 17.86
CA PHE A 233 22.01 -3.80 18.04
C PHE A 233 22.81 -2.52 18.25
N ILE A 234 23.76 -2.56 19.19
CA ILE A 234 24.60 -1.43 19.54
C ILE A 234 26.08 -1.81 19.45
N SER A 235 26.88 -0.96 18.81
CA SER A 235 28.33 -1.15 18.67
C SER A 235 29.04 0.19 18.51
N PHE A 236 30.34 0.25 18.77
CA PHE A 236 31.18 1.40 18.43
C PHE A 236 31.63 1.39 16.97
N ASP A 237 31.58 0.25 16.31
CA ASP A 237 31.93 0.13 14.90
C ASP A 237 30.80 0.68 14.01
N ALA A 238 31.19 1.22 12.86
CA ALA A 238 30.22 1.66 11.86
C ALA A 238 29.28 0.51 11.44
N PRO A 239 28.00 0.79 11.14
CA PRO A 239 27.05 -0.20 10.69
C PRO A 239 27.59 -0.96 9.48
N ASN A 240 27.32 -2.26 9.45
CA ASN A 240 27.69 -3.14 8.36
C ASN A 240 26.62 -4.23 8.22
N ALA A 241 26.76 -5.06 7.18
CA ALA A 241 25.83 -6.14 6.88
C ALA A 241 25.64 -7.13 8.05
N GLN A 242 26.70 -7.41 8.80
CA GLN A 242 26.70 -8.36 9.92
C GLN A 242 25.88 -7.82 11.09
N ASN A 243 26.06 -6.54 11.44
CA ASN A 243 25.30 -5.88 12.51
C ASN A 243 23.80 -5.97 12.23
N THR A 244 23.40 -5.80 10.97
CA THR A 244 21.99 -5.97 10.62
C THR A 244 21.55 -7.43 10.64
N ALA A 245 22.36 -8.36 10.12
CA ALA A 245 22.02 -9.78 10.19
C ALA A 245 21.79 -10.24 11.63
N LEU A 246 22.65 -9.81 12.57
CA LEU A 246 22.49 -10.03 14.01
C LEU A 246 21.20 -9.39 14.56
N THR A 247 20.92 -8.14 14.16
CA THR A 247 19.69 -7.46 14.59
C THR A 247 18.44 -8.17 14.07
N LEU A 248 18.46 -8.61 12.81
CA LEU A 248 17.37 -9.33 12.16
C LEU A 248 17.18 -10.71 12.78
N HIS A 249 18.27 -11.40 13.11
CA HIS A 249 18.27 -12.65 13.84
C HIS A 249 17.54 -12.49 15.18
N GLN A 250 17.97 -11.52 15.99
CA GLN A 250 17.32 -11.19 17.26
C GLN A 250 15.84 -10.80 17.06
N ALA A 251 15.53 -10.07 15.99
CA ALA A 251 14.18 -9.65 15.69
C ALA A 251 13.25 -10.84 15.36
N ILE A 252 13.71 -11.77 14.51
CA ILE A 252 12.94 -12.93 14.05
C ILE A 252 12.73 -13.94 15.18
N TRP A 253 13.77 -14.25 15.95
CA TRP A 253 13.66 -15.26 16.99
C TRP A 253 12.74 -14.81 18.13
N ASN A 254 12.11 -15.77 18.80
CA ASN A 254 11.29 -15.47 19.97
C ASN A 254 12.20 -15.15 21.17
N LYS A 255 11.86 -14.09 21.91
CA LYS A 255 12.60 -13.72 23.12
C LYS A 255 11.95 -14.39 24.32
N ASN A 256 12.77 -14.71 25.32
CA ASN A 256 12.29 -15.21 26.61
C ASN A 256 11.58 -14.13 27.45
N ASN A 257 11.77 -12.84 27.11
CA ASN A 257 11.10 -11.75 27.81
C ASN A 257 9.66 -11.59 27.31
N THR A 258 8.68 -11.81 28.20
CA THR A 258 7.25 -11.66 27.92
C THR A 258 6.85 -10.23 27.55
N ASN A 259 7.61 -9.22 27.99
CA ASN A 259 7.39 -7.82 27.64
C ASN A 259 7.94 -7.47 26.24
N TRP A 260 8.67 -8.41 25.61
CA TRP A 260 9.18 -8.28 24.25
C TRP A 260 8.72 -9.43 23.33
N PRO A 261 7.40 -9.58 23.10
CA PRO A 261 6.84 -10.70 22.34
C PRO A 261 7.03 -10.60 20.82
N VAL A 262 7.48 -9.44 20.32
CA VAL A 262 7.63 -9.18 18.88
C VAL A 262 8.62 -10.16 18.27
N CYS A 263 8.18 -11.01 17.35
CA CYS A 263 9.02 -12.01 16.71
C CYS A 263 8.43 -12.45 15.35
N GLY A 264 9.13 -13.34 14.65
CA GLY A 264 8.73 -13.96 13.40
C GLY A 264 9.35 -13.32 12.15
N ILE A 265 9.16 -13.99 11.02
CA ILE A 265 9.68 -13.60 9.72
C ILE A 265 8.74 -12.56 9.09
N PRO A 266 9.21 -11.35 8.74
CA PRO A 266 8.38 -10.34 8.09
C PRO A 266 8.16 -10.66 6.60
N GLU A 267 7.05 -10.19 6.03
CA GLU A 267 6.80 -10.34 4.58
C GLU A 267 7.70 -9.42 3.75
N LYS A 268 7.95 -8.20 4.26
CA LYS A 268 8.81 -7.21 3.61
C LYS A 268 9.76 -6.62 4.63
N PHE A 269 11.01 -6.46 4.22
CA PHE A 269 12.04 -5.83 5.05
C PHE A 269 12.58 -4.62 4.32
N TYR A 270 12.34 -3.45 4.90
CA TYR A 270 12.62 -2.15 4.31
C TYR A 270 13.85 -1.53 4.94
N THR A 271 14.84 -1.19 4.13
CA THR A 271 16.14 -0.69 4.60
C THR A 271 16.72 0.36 3.62
N ASP A 272 17.77 1.07 4.04
CA ASP A 272 18.52 1.98 3.17
C ASP A 272 19.34 1.22 2.11
N HIS A 273 19.65 1.89 1.01
CA HIS A 273 20.59 1.44 -0.02
C HIS A 273 22.06 1.46 0.45
N GLY A 274 22.33 1.49 1.75
CA GLY A 274 23.68 1.30 2.28
C GLY A 274 24.28 -0.01 1.74
N SER A 275 25.60 -0.01 1.54
CA SER A 275 26.39 -1.22 1.18
C SER A 275 26.09 -2.42 2.09
N ASP A 276 25.57 -2.14 3.28
CA ASP A 276 25.31 -3.06 4.37
C ASP A 276 24.17 -4.05 4.05
N PHE A 277 23.20 -3.68 3.21
CA PHE A 277 22.06 -4.56 2.87
C PHE A 277 22.02 -4.98 1.42
N THR A 278 22.97 -4.51 0.62
CA THR A 278 23.15 -4.93 -0.78
C THR A 278 24.18 -6.06 -0.91
N SER A 279 24.64 -6.61 0.23
CA SER A 279 25.50 -7.79 0.21
C SER A 279 24.75 -8.99 -0.36
N HIS A 280 25.44 -9.77 -1.19
CA HIS A 280 24.88 -10.97 -1.81
C HIS A 280 24.35 -11.97 -0.77
N HIS A 281 24.98 -12.01 0.40
CA HIS A 281 24.58 -12.83 1.54
C HIS A 281 23.20 -12.43 2.09
N MET A 282 22.96 -11.13 2.35
CA MET A 282 21.65 -10.66 2.85
C MET A 282 20.52 -10.93 1.85
N GLU A 283 20.81 -10.82 0.54
CA GLU A 283 19.85 -11.19 -0.51
C GLU A 283 19.52 -12.69 -0.48
N GLN A 284 20.51 -13.57 -0.35
CA GLN A 284 20.32 -15.02 -0.25
C GLN A 284 19.49 -15.39 0.99
N VAL A 285 19.82 -14.82 2.14
CA VAL A 285 19.09 -15.06 3.39
C VAL A 285 17.64 -14.61 3.29
N ALA A 286 17.40 -13.44 2.70
CA ALA A 286 16.04 -12.98 2.48
C ALA A 286 15.26 -13.89 1.52
N ILE A 287 15.89 -14.42 0.47
CA ILE A 287 15.26 -15.40 -0.43
C ILE A 287 14.86 -16.67 0.33
N ASP A 288 15.77 -17.22 1.15
CA ASP A 288 15.53 -18.46 1.90
C ASP A 288 14.45 -18.28 2.97
N LEU A 289 14.46 -17.16 3.68
CA LEU A 289 13.43 -16.77 4.63
C LEU A 289 12.15 -16.27 3.94
N LYS A 290 12.13 -16.15 2.60
CA LYS A 290 11.00 -15.65 1.80
C LYS A 290 10.58 -14.22 2.14
N ILE A 291 11.54 -13.41 2.56
CA ILE A 291 11.42 -11.98 2.86
C ILE A 291 11.59 -11.20 1.55
N ASN A 292 10.67 -10.29 1.26
CA ASN A 292 10.85 -9.34 0.16
C ASN A 292 11.69 -8.14 0.63
N LEU A 293 12.97 -8.10 0.26
CA LEU A 293 13.83 -6.95 0.51
C LEU A 293 13.37 -5.73 -0.30
N MET A 294 13.26 -4.60 0.39
CA MET A 294 12.89 -3.32 -0.20
C MET A 294 13.90 -2.26 0.21
N PHE A 295 14.42 -1.54 -0.77
CA PHE A 295 15.42 -0.50 -0.54
C PHE A 295 14.85 0.89 -0.82
N SER A 296 15.22 1.88 -0.01
CA SER A 296 14.87 3.27 -0.27
C SER A 296 15.67 3.82 -1.45
N LYS A 297 15.01 4.35 -2.49
CA LYS A 297 15.71 4.99 -3.62
C LYS A 297 16.58 6.15 -3.14
N VAL A 298 17.84 6.19 -3.61
CA VAL A 298 18.79 7.27 -3.33
C VAL A 298 18.17 8.64 -3.65
N GLY A 299 18.20 9.56 -2.69
CA GLY A 299 17.70 10.93 -2.84
C GLY A 299 16.18 11.11 -2.74
N VAL A 300 15.44 10.07 -2.35
CA VAL A 300 13.98 10.14 -2.18
C VAL A 300 13.59 9.51 -0.84
N PRO A 301 13.57 10.30 0.27
CA PRO A 301 13.19 9.81 1.59
C PRO A 301 11.67 9.56 1.62
N ARG A 302 11.26 8.39 1.16
CA ARG A 302 9.86 7.95 1.16
C ARG A 302 9.75 6.72 2.05
N GLY A 303 8.94 6.77 3.10
CA GLY A 303 8.59 5.62 3.93
C GLY A 303 9.26 5.50 5.31
N ARG A 304 10.32 6.27 5.59
CA ARG A 304 11.14 6.18 6.83
C ARG A 304 10.72 7.11 7.97
N GLY A 305 9.70 7.95 7.75
CA GLY A 305 9.28 8.94 8.74
C GLY A 305 8.76 8.36 10.08
N LYS A 306 8.59 7.04 10.20
CA LYS A 306 8.28 6.36 11.48
C LYS A 306 9.56 6.09 12.27
N ILE A 307 10.55 5.44 11.66
CA ILE A 307 11.83 5.14 12.31
C ILE A 307 12.65 6.41 12.57
N GLU A 308 12.60 7.41 11.67
CA GLU A 308 13.21 8.73 11.89
C GLU A 308 12.62 9.44 13.11
N ARG A 309 11.28 9.41 13.28
CA ARG A 309 10.62 9.97 14.47
C ARG A 309 10.98 9.19 15.73
N PHE A 310 11.17 7.88 15.62
CA PHE A 310 11.64 7.08 16.73
C PHE A 310 13.03 7.50 17.19
N PHE A 311 13.99 7.71 16.29
CA PHE A 311 15.31 8.21 16.70
C PHE A 311 15.26 9.61 17.33
N GLN A 312 14.36 10.48 16.86
CA GLN A 312 14.10 11.75 17.56
C GLN A 312 13.60 11.52 19.00
N THR A 313 12.75 10.51 19.19
CA THR A 313 12.25 10.12 20.52
C THR A 313 13.41 9.59 21.39
N VAL A 314 14.26 8.71 20.85
CA VAL A 314 15.47 8.24 21.55
C VAL A 314 16.32 9.42 22.02
N ASN A 315 16.60 10.39 21.15
CA ASN A 315 17.39 11.57 21.53
C ASN A 315 16.68 12.38 22.65
N GLN A 316 15.41 12.74 22.45
CA GLN A 316 14.70 13.68 23.33
C GLN A 316 14.24 13.09 24.67
N THR A 317 13.90 11.79 24.70
CA THR A 317 13.30 11.19 25.91
C THR A 317 14.24 10.25 26.64
N PHE A 318 15.27 9.74 25.98
CA PHE A 318 16.23 8.81 26.58
C PHE A 318 17.62 9.44 26.72
N LEU A 319 18.27 9.82 25.61
CA LEU A 319 19.66 10.31 25.68
C LEU A 319 19.80 11.60 26.47
N GLU A 320 18.87 12.55 26.31
CA GLU A 320 18.87 13.83 27.05
C GLU A 320 18.89 13.66 28.58
N GLN A 321 18.47 12.50 29.10
CA GLN A 321 18.44 12.23 30.55
C GLN A 321 19.71 11.56 31.08
N LEU A 322 20.65 11.21 30.18
CA LEU A 322 21.85 10.47 30.53
C LEU A 322 23.08 11.38 30.55
N PRO A 323 24.05 11.10 31.43
CA PRO A 323 25.33 11.77 31.37
C PRO A 323 26.07 11.38 30.09
N GLY A 324 26.79 12.34 29.51
CA GLY A 324 27.50 12.20 28.24
C GLY A 324 26.69 12.60 27.01
N TYR A 325 25.44 13.02 27.15
CA TYR A 325 24.68 13.57 26.02
C TYR A 325 25.41 14.80 25.45
N ILE A 326 25.50 14.92 24.13
CA ILE A 326 26.37 15.93 23.47
C ILE A 326 26.07 17.37 23.90
N ASN A 327 24.82 17.67 24.28
CA ASN A 327 24.43 19.01 24.72
C ASN A 327 24.56 19.23 26.24
N ASN A 328 24.96 18.22 27.00
CA ASN A 328 25.25 18.34 28.43
C ASN A 328 26.70 18.78 28.62
N ASN A 329 26.96 19.53 29.69
CA ASN A 329 28.31 19.94 30.10
C ASN A 329 28.91 18.92 31.09
N ASP A 330 28.87 17.64 30.72
CA ASP A 330 29.37 16.55 31.57
C ASP A 330 30.88 16.39 31.43
N THR A 331 31.53 15.95 32.51
CA THR A 331 32.96 15.63 32.50
C THR A 331 33.19 14.13 32.27
N SER A 332 34.41 13.74 31.94
CA SER A 332 34.74 12.33 31.68
C SER A 332 34.44 11.39 32.87
N SER A 333 34.43 11.91 34.10
CA SER A 333 34.09 11.13 35.31
C SER A 333 32.59 10.85 35.47
N ASP A 334 31.73 11.59 34.76
CA ASP A 334 30.28 11.44 34.83
C ASP A 334 29.77 10.41 33.82
N LEU A 335 30.59 10.05 32.84
CA LEU A 335 30.22 9.16 31.73
C LEU A 335 29.92 7.74 32.23
N ILE A 336 28.87 7.16 31.67
CA ILE A 336 28.52 5.77 31.90
C ILE A 336 29.31 4.84 30.96
N ASP A 337 29.61 3.64 31.47
CA ASP A 337 30.19 2.58 30.66
C ASP A 337 29.17 1.97 29.69
N PHE A 338 29.70 1.25 28.70
CA PHE A 338 28.91 0.60 27.66
C PHE A 338 27.86 -0.38 28.22
N GLN A 339 28.17 -1.15 29.25
CA GLN A 339 27.26 -2.15 29.80
C GLN A 339 26.07 -1.48 30.50
N ASN A 340 26.32 -0.45 31.30
CA ASN A 340 25.29 0.35 31.95
C ASN A 340 24.41 1.06 30.92
N PHE A 341 25.01 1.62 29.86
CA PHE A 341 24.27 2.20 28.75
C PHE A 341 23.37 1.17 28.05
N GLU A 342 23.90 -0.01 27.74
CA GLU A 342 23.15 -1.09 27.10
C GLU A 342 21.96 -1.55 27.95
N GLU A 343 22.13 -1.71 29.26
CA GLU A 343 21.06 -2.06 30.18
C GLU A 343 19.95 -1.00 30.21
N LYS A 344 20.33 0.27 30.29
CA LYS A 344 19.40 1.41 30.25
C LYS A 344 18.68 1.51 28.91
N LEU A 345 19.38 1.31 27.79
CA LEU A 345 18.80 1.31 26.46
C LEU A 345 17.78 0.16 26.33
N ARG A 346 18.15 -1.05 26.76
CA ARG A 346 17.24 -2.21 26.77
C ARG A 346 15.96 -1.91 27.55
N TYR A 347 16.09 -1.33 28.73
CA TYR A 347 14.94 -0.92 29.54
C TYR A 347 14.08 0.11 28.80
N PHE A 348 14.69 1.16 28.25
CA PHE A 348 13.97 2.18 27.48
C PHE A 348 13.20 1.58 26.31
N LEU A 349 13.82 0.69 25.52
CA LEU A 349 13.17 0.11 24.34
C LEU A 349 12.01 -0.82 24.71
N ILE A 350 12.20 -1.69 25.70
CA ILE A 350 11.28 -2.80 25.99
C ILE A 350 10.22 -2.41 27.03
N GLU A 351 10.64 -1.76 28.11
CA GLU A 351 9.81 -1.50 29.29
C GLU A 351 9.15 -0.10 29.24
N ASP A 352 9.75 0.87 28.52
CA ASP A 352 9.15 2.20 28.32
C ASP A 352 8.52 2.33 26.92
N TYR A 353 9.32 2.50 25.87
CA TYR A 353 8.86 2.81 24.51
C TYR A 353 7.78 1.85 24.00
N ASN A 354 8.04 0.54 24.08
CA ASN A 354 7.13 -0.49 23.60
C ASN A 354 5.82 -0.58 24.42
N GLN A 355 5.83 -0.11 25.67
CA GLN A 355 4.67 -0.12 26.58
C GLN A 355 3.95 1.23 26.66
N LYS A 356 4.52 2.29 26.09
CA LYS A 356 3.98 3.65 26.15
C LYS A 356 2.92 3.89 25.09
N GLU A 357 1.86 4.61 25.45
CA GLU A 357 0.83 4.98 24.50
C GLU A 357 1.34 5.99 23.47
N HIS A 358 1.13 5.67 22.20
CA HIS A 358 1.53 6.51 21.09
C HIS A 358 0.31 7.19 20.46
N SER A 359 0.26 8.52 20.50
CA SER A 359 -0.86 9.33 19.99
C SER A 359 -1.27 8.97 18.55
N ALA A 360 -0.30 8.74 17.66
CA ALA A 360 -0.58 8.44 16.27
C ALA A 360 -1.01 6.98 15.99
N ILE A 361 -1.01 6.08 16.98
CA ILE A 361 -1.65 4.75 16.87
C ILE A 361 -2.75 4.53 17.92
N GLN A 362 -2.92 5.45 18.87
CA GLN A 362 -3.89 5.40 19.97
C GLN A 362 -3.83 4.10 20.78
N SER A 363 -2.64 3.52 20.90
CA SER A 363 -2.37 2.29 21.64
C SER A 363 -0.88 2.21 21.97
N THR A 364 -0.49 1.23 22.77
CA THR A 364 0.92 0.90 22.97
C THR A 364 1.41 0.07 21.79
N PRO A 365 2.70 0.17 21.40
CA PRO A 365 3.24 -0.66 20.33
C PRO A 365 3.02 -2.17 20.55
N ILE A 366 3.22 -2.67 21.76
CA ILE A 366 3.01 -4.09 22.07
C ILE A 366 1.55 -4.50 22.00
N ASN A 367 0.62 -3.70 22.55
CA ASN A 367 -0.80 -4.01 22.48
C ASN A 367 -1.28 -4.02 21.03
N ARG A 368 -0.81 -3.08 20.22
CA ARG A 368 -1.14 -3.05 18.78
C ARG A 368 -0.56 -4.23 18.03
N TRP A 369 0.67 -4.64 18.33
CA TRP A 369 1.25 -5.85 17.74
C TRP A 369 0.45 -7.11 18.12
N ASN A 370 0.01 -7.22 19.38
CA ASN A 370 -0.80 -8.35 19.88
C ASN A 370 -2.30 -8.28 19.50
N SER A 371 -2.80 -7.12 19.09
CA SER A 371 -4.25 -6.89 18.87
C SER A 371 -4.84 -7.69 17.71
N ASN A 372 -4.02 -8.13 16.76
CA ASN A 372 -4.44 -8.98 15.66
C ASN A 372 -4.26 -10.45 16.05
N HIS A 373 -5.22 -11.30 15.69
CA HIS A 373 -5.13 -12.76 15.82
C HIS A 373 -4.20 -13.33 14.73
N PHE A 374 -3.02 -12.72 14.58
CA PHE A 374 -1.98 -13.12 13.65
C PHE A 374 -0.99 -14.01 14.40
N PHE A 375 -0.63 -15.12 13.77
CA PHE A 375 0.42 -15.99 14.26
C PHE A 375 1.71 -15.68 13.51
N PRO A 376 2.78 -15.26 14.20
CA PRO A 376 4.06 -15.02 13.56
C PRO A 376 4.57 -16.26 12.82
N ASN A 377 5.04 -16.08 11.59
CA ASN A 377 5.73 -17.14 10.87
C ASN A 377 7.12 -17.32 11.49
N MET A 378 7.37 -18.46 12.12
CA MET A 378 8.68 -18.75 12.72
C MET A 378 9.58 -19.52 11.74
N PRO A 379 10.91 -19.35 11.82
CA PRO A 379 11.85 -20.24 11.15
C PRO A 379 11.69 -21.68 11.67
N SER A 380 12.15 -22.66 10.88
CA SER A 380 11.93 -24.07 11.21
C SER A 380 12.76 -24.55 12.41
N SER A 381 13.90 -23.90 12.69
CA SER A 381 14.77 -24.14 13.85
C SER A 381 15.66 -22.91 14.10
N LEU A 382 16.26 -22.84 15.30
CA LEU A 382 17.25 -21.81 15.63
C LEU A 382 18.53 -22.04 14.82
N GLU A 383 18.96 -23.30 14.71
CA GLU A 383 20.17 -23.69 13.98
C GLU A 383 20.09 -23.26 12.51
N GLN A 384 18.94 -23.41 11.87
CA GLN A 384 18.76 -22.93 10.50
C GLN A 384 18.85 -21.40 10.41
N LEU A 385 18.33 -20.68 11.41
CA LEU A 385 18.40 -19.24 11.44
C LEU A 385 19.85 -18.75 11.66
N ASP A 386 20.59 -19.43 12.55
CA ASP A 386 22.02 -19.18 12.81
C ASP A 386 22.86 -19.43 11.54
N LEU A 387 22.67 -20.57 10.86
CA LEU A 387 23.36 -20.91 9.61
C LEU A 387 23.09 -19.86 8.52
N LEU A 388 21.87 -19.33 8.44
CA LEU A 388 21.53 -18.33 7.45
C LEU A 388 22.15 -16.97 7.77
N LEU A 389 22.06 -16.50 9.02
CA LEU A 389 22.40 -15.12 9.36
C LEU A 389 23.80 -14.91 9.95
N LEU A 390 24.44 -15.96 10.47
CA LEU A 390 25.70 -15.85 11.23
C LEU A 390 26.88 -16.53 10.52
N GLU A 391 26.64 -17.53 9.65
CA GLU A 391 27.71 -18.12 8.84
C GLU A 391 27.91 -17.32 7.55
N ILE A 392 28.92 -16.45 7.56
CA ILE A 392 29.36 -15.75 6.35
C ILE A 392 30.26 -16.72 5.58
N PRO A 393 29.91 -17.13 4.35
CA PRO A 393 30.81 -17.95 3.54
C PRO A 393 32.11 -17.17 3.29
N LYS A 394 33.24 -17.84 3.57
CA LYS A 394 34.60 -17.30 3.46
C LYS A 394 34.96 -16.82 2.06
#